data_AF-A0A6J7M945-F1
#
_entry.id   AF-A0A6J7M945-F1
#
_cell.length_a   1.000
_cell.length_b   1.000
_cell.length_c   1.000
_cell.angle_alpha   90.00
_cell.angle_beta   90.00
_cell.angle_gamma   90.00
#
_symmetry.space_group_name_H-M   'P 1'
#
loop_
_entity.id
_entity.type
_entity.pdbx_description
1 polymer ?
#
loop_
_entity_poly.entity_id
_entity_poly.type
_entity_poly.pdbx_seq_one_letter_code
_entity_poly.pdbx_strand_id
1 'polypeptide(L)'
;MAADSSGPIDPDRILDKTFATVKKGVDPVEVQRYLLKISNQLKAAQERVAELERQVEQSRRQNAEHDPIDPSNLTKLLGEETTRVLDAAQSAAAEIRAKAEENVARLLRDSREETIRLREETDALVARRREEAEQIAEEIRENAAAQRERAEAEAAAIIEASKQQGREMVLEAQQVRQRMLEDLARRRQALREQIEQLQAGRDRISAAYDIVRETLAVATEELDVALPEARLTAEVASLQIVDAEPEATITPIVTAEELGVPVIDVSPADRPRNVEIPAEPKSSAPKLTVVPPVQEPKPEESSDSPSENAAPGQLVDATPVTEDPREGRHSSSVRVVRTSSGKAADVFARLRQEGEDEVAQSGDSPDAEVTSLVSETAVAETKLAVSGTVSEVDEDVEADSDADQAFIVARNEAVAAIESALARRIKRELSDEQNELLSTLRSVKGNLTAIAFLPTPESQLERYEDIALPALADAAEAGGSISPAKGRGTSRASVGDLAADLASAIVGPLRDRLERAVSESAGDRDELAQRIRSTFREWKGQRVDESVSFGVLSACNRGILDRLPKGSQVRWVVAAGDAPSPDCEDNALGGVTERGAAFPTGHNAPPLHPGCHCVVLPAL
;
A
#
# COMPACT_ATOMS: atom_id res chain seq x y z
N MET A 1 -91.99 17.49 -100.35
CA MET A 1 -92.58 16.63 -99.32
C MET A 1 -92.72 15.22 -99.88
N ALA A 2 -91.87 14.30 -99.45
CA ALA A 2 -92.09 12.86 -99.58
C ALA A 2 -91.37 12.22 -98.37
N ALA A 3 -92.14 11.97 -97.31
CA ALA A 3 -91.67 11.23 -96.15
C ALA A 3 -91.64 9.75 -96.53
N ASP A 4 -90.43 9.24 -96.76
CA ASP A 4 -90.17 7.82 -96.90
C ASP A 4 -90.35 7.17 -95.51
N SER A 5 -91.53 6.59 -95.27
CA SER A 5 -91.85 5.90 -94.02
C SER A 5 -91.78 4.38 -94.24
N SER A 6 -90.55 3.88 -94.36
CA SER A 6 -90.23 2.45 -94.43
C SER A 6 -90.16 1.76 -93.05
N GLY A 7 -90.81 2.34 -92.03
CA GLY A 7 -90.95 1.72 -90.72
C GLY A 7 -92.04 0.62 -90.66
N PRO A 8 -91.93 -0.32 -89.70
CA PRO A 8 -93.01 -1.26 -89.38
C PRO A 8 -94.30 -0.50 -89.10
N ILE A 9 -95.43 -1.01 -89.61
CA ILE A 9 -96.73 -0.41 -89.32
C ILE A 9 -97.06 -0.78 -87.89
N ASP A 10 -97.26 0.24 -87.07
CA ASP A 10 -97.77 0.09 -85.71
C ASP A 10 -99.23 -0.41 -85.78
N PRO A 11 -99.54 -1.61 -85.26
CA PRO A 11 -100.88 -2.20 -85.37
C PRO A 11 -101.98 -1.32 -84.79
N ASP A 12 -101.68 -0.56 -83.74
CA ASP A 12 -102.64 0.34 -83.08
C ASP A 12 -102.96 1.58 -83.94
N ARG A 13 -102.08 1.91 -84.90
CA ARG A 13 -102.23 3.07 -85.82
C ARG A 13 -102.81 2.69 -87.18
N ILE A 14 -103.19 1.43 -87.39
CA ILE A 14 -103.81 0.96 -88.63
C ILE A 14 -105.19 1.60 -88.84
N LEU A 15 -105.96 1.74 -87.75
CA LEU A 15 -107.32 2.29 -87.77
C LEU A 15 -107.35 3.81 -87.97
N ASP A 16 -106.29 4.51 -87.55
CA ASP A 16 -106.20 5.97 -87.61
C ASP A 16 -105.67 6.51 -88.96
N LYS A 17 -105.38 5.62 -89.92
CA LYS A 17 -104.78 6.01 -91.20
C LYS A 17 -105.78 6.72 -92.11
N THR A 18 -105.59 8.02 -92.30
CA THR A 18 -106.32 8.81 -93.31
C THR A 18 -105.64 8.72 -94.68
N PHE A 19 -106.45 8.70 -95.75
CA PHE A 19 -106.02 8.61 -97.15
C PHE A 19 -106.47 9.86 -97.93
N ALA A 20 -105.81 10.18 -99.03
CA ALA A 20 -106.17 11.32 -99.87
C ALA A 20 -107.55 11.14 -100.53
N THR A 21 -108.32 12.23 -100.66
CA THR A 21 -109.66 12.23 -101.28
C THR A 21 -109.63 12.74 -102.72
N VAL A 22 -110.27 12.01 -103.64
CA VAL A 22 -110.49 12.36 -105.05
C VAL A 22 -111.96 12.82 -105.23
N LYS A 23 -112.34 13.45 -106.35
CA LYS A 23 -113.70 13.98 -106.63
C LYS A 23 -114.89 13.02 -106.37
N LYS A 24 -114.65 11.70 -106.22
CA LYS A 24 -115.61 10.70 -105.74
C LYS A 24 -114.95 9.77 -104.71
N GLY A 25 -114.71 10.25 -103.48
CA GLY A 25 -114.29 9.43 -102.34
C GLY A 25 -112.78 9.37 -102.12
N VAL A 26 -112.32 8.33 -101.42
CA VAL A 26 -110.90 8.10 -101.09
C VAL A 26 -110.14 7.53 -102.28
N ASP A 27 -108.86 7.87 -102.44
CA ASP A 27 -107.98 7.33 -103.48
C ASP A 27 -107.78 5.81 -103.32
N PRO A 28 -108.30 4.98 -104.26
CA PRO A 28 -108.20 3.53 -104.17
C PRO A 28 -106.75 3.02 -104.28
N VAL A 29 -105.85 3.76 -104.94
CA VAL A 29 -104.46 3.35 -105.15
C VAL A 29 -103.66 3.46 -103.84
N GLU A 30 -103.93 4.49 -103.04
CA GLU A 30 -103.27 4.69 -101.74
C GLU A 30 -103.71 3.63 -100.71
N VAL A 31 -105.00 3.29 -100.69
CA VAL A 31 -105.56 2.23 -99.84
C VAL A 31 -104.99 0.86 -100.20
N GLN A 32 -104.95 0.51 -101.49
CA GLN A 32 -104.37 -0.75 -101.94
C GLN A 32 -102.88 -0.86 -101.59
N ARG A 33 -102.11 0.23 -101.74
CA ARG A 33 -100.69 0.25 -101.37
C ARG A 33 -100.50 0.04 -99.86
N TYR A 34 -101.36 0.62 -99.04
CA TYR A 34 -101.32 0.45 -97.59
C TYR A 34 -101.72 -0.96 -97.14
N LEU A 35 -102.78 -1.54 -97.71
CA LEU A 35 -103.18 -2.94 -97.46
C LEU A 35 -102.12 -3.94 -97.92
N LEU A 36 -101.45 -3.68 -99.05
CA LEU A 36 -100.33 -4.48 -99.52
C LEU A 36 -99.17 -4.43 -98.50
N LYS A 37 -98.86 -3.24 -97.96
CA LYS A 37 -97.84 -3.08 -96.92
C LYS A 37 -98.20 -3.84 -95.63
N ILE A 38 -99.47 -3.80 -95.19
CA ILE A 38 -99.95 -4.56 -94.03
C ILE A 38 -99.84 -6.07 -94.29
N SER A 39 -100.32 -6.55 -95.43
CA SER A 39 -100.28 -7.98 -95.74
C SER A 39 -98.85 -8.53 -95.82
N ASN A 40 -97.91 -7.76 -96.35
CA ASN A 40 -96.49 -8.14 -96.38
C ASN A 40 -95.88 -8.20 -94.97
N GLN A 41 -96.26 -7.28 -94.08
CA GLN A 41 -95.80 -7.31 -92.69
C GLN A 41 -96.45 -8.43 -91.87
N LEU A 42 -97.73 -8.73 -92.11
CA LEU A 42 -98.42 -9.85 -91.49
C LEU A 42 -97.76 -11.18 -91.87
N LYS A 43 -97.46 -11.38 -93.16
CA LYS A 43 -96.70 -12.55 -93.64
C LYS A 43 -95.33 -12.65 -93.00
N ALA A 44 -94.57 -11.55 -92.99
CA ALA A 44 -93.24 -11.51 -92.36
C ALA A 44 -93.28 -11.76 -90.84
N ALA A 45 -94.38 -11.41 -90.16
CA ALA A 45 -94.58 -11.71 -88.74
C ALA A 45 -94.92 -13.19 -88.52
N GLN A 46 -95.81 -13.76 -89.34
CA GLN A 46 -96.15 -15.19 -89.29
C GLN A 46 -94.93 -16.09 -89.55
N GLU A 47 -94.09 -15.74 -90.54
CA GLU A 47 -92.83 -16.44 -90.80
C GLU A 47 -91.87 -16.37 -89.61
N ARG A 48 -91.79 -15.22 -88.94
CA ARG A 48 -90.95 -15.03 -87.73
C ARG A 48 -91.43 -15.86 -86.55
N VAL A 49 -92.73 -15.97 -86.35
CA VAL A 49 -93.32 -16.80 -85.29
C VAL A 49 -92.99 -18.27 -85.55
N ALA A 50 -93.18 -18.75 -86.78
CA ALA A 50 -92.86 -20.12 -87.15
C ALA A 50 -91.36 -20.45 -86.96
N GLU A 51 -90.47 -19.51 -87.29
CA GLU A 51 -89.03 -19.67 -87.07
C GLU A 51 -88.67 -19.73 -85.58
N LEU A 52 -89.25 -18.85 -84.76
CA LEU A 52 -89.01 -18.85 -83.31
C LEU A 52 -89.54 -20.12 -82.64
N GLU A 53 -90.71 -20.61 -83.05
CA GLU A 53 -91.25 -21.89 -82.56
C GLU A 53 -90.30 -23.04 -82.90
N ARG A 54 -89.72 -23.02 -84.10
CA ARG A 54 -88.74 -24.03 -84.53
C ARG A 54 -87.44 -23.97 -83.71
N GLN A 55 -86.96 -22.78 -83.37
CA GLN A 55 -85.76 -22.60 -82.52
C GLN A 55 -86.00 -23.04 -81.07
N VAL A 56 -87.19 -22.78 -80.53
CA VAL A 56 -87.58 -23.24 -79.19
C VAL A 56 -87.64 -24.76 -79.14
N GLU A 57 -88.24 -25.38 -80.16
CA GLU A 57 -88.29 -26.84 -80.27
C GLU A 57 -86.90 -27.47 -80.41
N GLN A 58 -86.02 -26.87 -81.21
CA GLN A 58 -84.63 -27.33 -81.36
C GLN A 58 -83.85 -27.23 -80.04
N SER A 59 -83.98 -26.12 -79.31
CA SER A 59 -83.30 -25.93 -78.02
C SER A 59 -83.82 -26.90 -76.96
N ARG A 60 -85.13 -27.19 -76.97
CA ARG A 60 -85.73 -28.21 -76.10
C ARG A 60 -85.20 -29.61 -76.40
N ARG A 61 -85.00 -29.95 -77.68
CA ARG A 61 -84.40 -31.23 -78.07
C ARG A 61 -82.94 -31.34 -77.62
N GLN A 62 -82.13 -30.29 -77.79
CA GLN A 62 -80.74 -30.29 -77.31
C GLN A 62 -80.66 -30.46 -75.79
N ASN A 63 -81.53 -29.80 -75.03
CA ASN A 63 -81.59 -30.00 -73.58
C ASN A 63 -82.16 -31.36 -73.17
N ALA A 64 -83.02 -31.98 -73.99
CA ALA A 64 -83.53 -33.31 -73.74
C ALA A 64 -82.54 -34.43 -74.13
N GLU A 65 -81.61 -34.16 -75.05
CA GLU A 65 -80.50 -35.06 -75.41
C GLU A 65 -79.39 -35.09 -74.35
N HIS A 66 -79.27 -34.05 -73.52
CA HIS A 66 -78.46 -34.10 -72.32
C HIS A 66 -79.23 -34.84 -71.21
N ASP A 67 -78.77 -36.05 -70.86
CA ASP A 67 -79.27 -36.77 -69.69
C ASP A 67 -79.24 -35.86 -68.45
N PRO A 68 -80.27 -35.88 -67.58
CA PRO A 68 -80.22 -35.14 -66.33
C PRO A 68 -79.03 -35.67 -65.52
N ILE A 69 -78.07 -34.80 -65.22
CA ILE A 69 -76.86 -35.12 -64.45
C ILE A 69 -77.28 -35.87 -63.18
N ASP A 70 -76.95 -37.17 -63.12
CA ASP A 70 -77.29 -37.99 -61.96
C ASP A 70 -76.47 -37.52 -60.74
N PRO A 71 -77.12 -37.04 -59.66
CA PRO A 71 -76.43 -36.57 -58.46
C PRO A 71 -75.52 -37.64 -57.83
N SER A 72 -75.79 -38.93 -58.08
CA SER A 72 -74.95 -40.03 -57.58
C SER A 72 -73.58 -40.12 -58.29
N ASN A 73 -73.52 -39.83 -59.59
CA ASN A 73 -72.27 -39.87 -60.35
C ASN A 73 -71.39 -38.63 -60.08
N LEU A 74 -71.99 -37.46 -59.85
CA LEU A 74 -71.27 -36.24 -59.53
C LEU A 74 -70.62 -36.30 -58.14
N THR A 75 -71.31 -36.89 -57.16
CA THR A 75 -70.75 -37.13 -55.81
C THR A 75 -69.62 -38.15 -55.85
N LYS A 76 -69.72 -39.19 -56.69
CA LYS A 76 -68.64 -40.15 -56.90
C LYS A 76 -67.39 -39.52 -57.53
N LEU A 77 -67.54 -38.76 -58.60
CA LEU A 77 -66.42 -38.07 -59.27
C LEU A 77 -65.76 -37.02 -58.36
N LEU A 78 -66.55 -36.28 -57.57
CA LEU A 78 -66.01 -35.39 -56.53
C LEU A 78 -65.29 -36.17 -55.43
N GLY A 79 -65.80 -37.33 -55.01
CA GLY A 79 -65.13 -38.21 -54.05
C GLY A 79 -63.78 -38.74 -54.57
N GLU A 80 -63.73 -39.14 -55.84
CA GLU A 80 -62.51 -39.58 -56.51
C GLU A 80 -61.49 -38.44 -56.66
N GLU A 81 -61.94 -37.23 -57.00
CA GLU A 81 -61.02 -36.11 -57.19
C GLU A 81 -60.54 -35.51 -55.86
N THR A 82 -61.39 -35.50 -54.82
CA THR A 82 -60.97 -35.08 -53.47
C THR A 82 -59.97 -36.07 -52.86
N THR A 83 -60.14 -37.37 -53.07
CA THR A 83 -59.14 -38.38 -52.64
C THR A 83 -57.83 -38.21 -53.38
N ARG A 84 -57.83 -37.99 -54.69
CA ARG A 84 -56.59 -37.68 -55.45
C ARG A 84 -55.87 -36.43 -54.93
N VAL A 85 -56.61 -35.36 -54.66
CA VAL A 85 -56.02 -34.12 -54.12
C VAL A 85 -55.45 -34.35 -52.72
N LEU A 86 -56.15 -35.11 -51.86
CA LEU A 86 -55.65 -35.45 -50.53
C LEU A 86 -54.40 -36.32 -50.59
N ASP A 87 -54.36 -37.35 -51.45
CA ASP A 87 -53.18 -38.19 -51.62
C ASP A 87 -51.99 -37.40 -52.18
N ALA A 88 -52.23 -36.52 -53.16
CA ALA A 88 -51.19 -35.63 -53.68
C ALA A 88 -50.67 -34.66 -52.61
N ALA A 89 -51.57 -34.08 -51.80
CA ALA A 89 -51.19 -33.19 -50.70
C ALA A 89 -50.44 -33.94 -49.59
N GLN A 90 -50.83 -35.18 -49.26
CA GLN A 90 -50.13 -36.02 -48.29
C GLN A 90 -48.75 -36.44 -48.79
N SER A 91 -48.63 -36.82 -50.06
CA SER A 91 -47.34 -37.14 -50.69
C SER A 91 -46.40 -35.94 -50.70
N ALA A 92 -46.91 -34.75 -51.06
CA ALA A 92 -46.12 -33.51 -51.02
C ALA A 92 -45.70 -33.15 -49.59
N ALA A 93 -46.59 -33.32 -48.60
CA ALA A 93 -46.25 -33.10 -47.20
C ALA A 93 -45.19 -34.10 -46.69
N ALA A 94 -45.26 -35.37 -47.10
CA ALA A 94 -44.25 -36.38 -46.76
C ALA A 94 -42.90 -36.05 -47.38
N GLU A 95 -42.87 -35.59 -48.63
CA GLU A 95 -41.65 -35.17 -49.32
C GLU A 95 -41.02 -33.93 -48.65
N ILE A 96 -41.84 -32.95 -48.24
CA ILE A 96 -41.38 -31.77 -47.49
C ILE A 96 -40.79 -32.19 -46.15
N ARG A 97 -41.44 -33.10 -45.41
CA ARG A 97 -40.91 -33.62 -44.14
C ARG A 97 -39.59 -34.36 -44.33
N ALA A 98 -39.50 -35.26 -45.31
CA ALA A 98 -38.27 -35.99 -45.60
C ALA A 98 -37.11 -35.03 -45.93
N LYS A 99 -37.34 -34.01 -46.77
CA LYS A 99 -36.33 -32.98 -47.08
C LYS A 99 -35.95 -32.15 -45.85
N ALA A 100 -36.93 -31.81 -45.00
CA ALA A 100 -36.66 -31.08 -43.76
C ALA A 100 -35.81 -31.92 -42.79
N GLU A 101 -36.14 -33.20 -42.61
CA GLU A 101 -35.38 -34.14 -41.77
C GLU A 101 -33.95 -34.34 -42.29
N GLU A 102 -33.76 -34.48 -43.60
CA GLU A 102 -32.43 -34.59 -44.20
C GLU A 102 -31.60 -33.31 -44.00
N ASN A 103 -32.22 -32.14 -44.19
CA ASN A 103 -31.56 -30.85 -43.96
C ASN A 103 -31.17 -30.68 -42.49
N VAL A 104 -32.03 -31.07 -41.55
CA VAL A 104 -31.72 -31.06 -40.12
C VAL A 104 -30.58 -32.03 -39.80
N ALA A 105 -30.62 -33.26 -40.33
CA ALA A 105 -29.55 -34.24 -40.13
C ALA A 105 -28.20 -33.76 -40.68
N ARG A 106 -28.21 -33.03 -41.80
CA ARG A 106 -27.04 -32.39 -42.38
C ARG A 106 -26.50 -31.28 -41.47
N LEU A 107 -27.35 -30.35 -41.05
CA LEU A 107 -26.96 -29.26 -40.15
C LEU A 107 -26.41 -29.77 -38.81
N LEU A 108 -26.98 -30.84 -38.26
CA LEU A 108 -26.47 -31.48 -37.04
C LEU A 108 -25.10 -32.14 -37.24
N ARG A 109 -24.82 -32.71 -38.42
CA ARG A 109 -23.49 -33.24 -38.73
C ARG A 109 -22.48 -32.11 -38.87
N ASP A 110 -22.81 -31.09 -39.64
CA ASP A 110 -21.93 -29.93 -39.88
C ASP A 110 -21.60 -29.23 -38.56
N SER A 111 -22.61 -28.99 -37.71
CA SER A 111 -22.41 -28.41 -36.38
C SER A 111 -21.54 -29.28 -35.48
N ARG A 112 -21.72 -30.62 -35.49
CA ARG A 112 -20.86 -31.53 -34.71
C ARG A 112 -19.41 -31.49 -35.19
N GLU A 113 -19.19 -31.52 -36.50
CA GLU A 113 -17.84 -31.41 -37.07
C GLU A 113 -17.19 -30.07 -36.71
N GLU A 114 -17.94 -28.97 -36.76
CA GLU A 114 -17.46 -27.66 -36.33
C GLU A 114 -17.10 -27.64 -34.84
N THR A 115 -17.91 -28.25 -33.97
CA THR A 115 -17.57 -28.34 -32.54
C THR A 115 -16.32 -29.18 -32.26
N ILE A 116 -16.07 -30.22 -33.06
CA ILE A 116 -14.85 -31.03 -32.95
C ILE A 116 -13.64 -30.20 -33.39
N ARG A 117 -13.73 -29.52 -34.54
CA ARG A 117 -12.65 -28.65 -35.02
C ARG A 117 -12.31 -27.55 -34.02
N LEU A 118 -13.33 -26.88 -33.48
CA LEU A 118 -13.12 -25.84 -32.48
C LEU A 118 -12.41 -26.39 -31.24
N ARG A 119 -12.79 -27.59 -30.77
CA ARG A 119 -12.13 -28.25 -29.64
C ARG A 119 -10.67 -28.59 -29.93
N GLU A 120 -10.39 -29.16 -31.09
CA GLU A 120 -9.02 -29.48 -31.51
C GLU A 120 -8.15 -28.22 -31.62
N GLU A 121 -8.71 -27.12 -32.15
CA GLU A 121 -8.03 -25.82 -32.20
C GLU A 121 -7.77 -25.26 -30.81
N THR A 122 -8.74 -25.32 -29.90
CA THR A 122 -8.54 -24.86 -28.51
C THR A 122 -7.52 -25.71 -27.78
N ASP A 123 -7.55 -27.03 -27.94
CA ASP A 123 -6.61 -27.94 -27.29
C ASP A 123 -5.18 -27.70 -27.80
N ALA A 124 -5.02 -27.44 -29.11
CA ALA A 124 -3.73 -27.09 -29.70
C ALA A 124 -3.20 -25.75 -29.19
N LEU A 125 -4.07 -24.74 -29.00
CA LEU A 125 -3.67 -23.46 -28.41
C LEU A 125 -3.27 -23.60 -26.95
N VAL A 126 -4.04 -24.38 -26.16
CA VAL A 126 -3.73 -24.65 -24.75
C VAL A 126 -2.41 -25.40 -24.62
N ALA A 127 -2.14 -26.40 -25.48
CA ALA A 127 -0.88 -27.13 -25.50
C ALA A 127 0.31 -26.19 -25.77
N ARG A 128 0.21 -25.29 -26.76
CA ARG A 128 1.26 -24.30 -27.04
C ARG A 128 1.49 -23.34 -25.88
N ARG A 129 0.42 -22.83 -25.27
CA ARG A 129 0.52 -21.95 -24.10
C ARG A 129 1.15 -22.65 -22.91
N ARG A 130 0.87 -23.94 -22.73
CA ARG A 130 1.49 -24.76 -21.69
C ARG A 130 2.98 -24.97 -21.95
N GLU A 131 3.38 -25.28 -23.17
CA GLU A 131 4.81 -25.42 -23.54
C GLU A 131 5.57 -24.09 -23.33
N GLU A 132 4.99 -22.96 -23.75
CA GLU A 132 5.56 -21.63 -23.50
C GLU A 132 5.71 -21.34 -21.99
N ALA A 133 4.69 -21.66 -21.20
CA ALA A 133 4.71 -21.48 -19.75
C ALA A 133 5.75 -22.40 -19.07
N GLU A 134 5.89 -23.65 -19.53
CA GLU A 134 6.89 -24.59 -19.03
C GLU A 134 8.32 -24.12 -19.36
N GLN A 135 8.56 -23.55 -20.54
CA GLN A 135 9.85 -22.95 -20.90
C GLN A 135 10.19 -21.74 -20.04
N ILE A 136 9.24 -20.82 -19.83
CA ILE A 136 9.44 -19.66 -18.95
C ILE A 136 9.71 -20.12 -17.51
N ALA A 137 8.98 -21.14 -17.03
CA ALA A 137 9.21 -21.70 -15.71
C ALA A 137 10.60 -22.35 -15.55
N GLU A 138 11.13 -22.96 -16.62
CA GLU A 138 12.51 -23.48 -16.62
C GLU A 138 13.54 -22.35 -16.55
N GLU A 139 13.39 -21.32 -17.39
CA GLU A 139 14.30 -20.17 -17.39
C GLU A 139 14.30 -19.45 -16.04
N ILE A 140 13.13 -19.29 -15.42
CA ILE A 140 13.01 -18.74 -14.06
C ILE A 140 13.76 -19.61 -13.04
N ARG A 141 13.63 -20.94 -13.12
CA ARG A 141 14.31 -21.87 -12.21
C ARG A 141 15.83 -21.83 -12.38
N GLU A 142 16.33 -21.78 -13.60
CA GLU A 142 17.77 -21.63 -13.88
C GLU A 142 18.32 -20.29 -13.36
N ASN A 143 17.60 -19.19 -13.60
CA ASN A 143 17.98 -17.87 -13.11
C ASN A 143 17.98 -17.81 -11.57
N ALA A 144 16.97 -18.39 -10.91
CA ALA A 144 16.93 -18.48 -9.46
C ALA A 144 18.08 -19.31 -8.88
N ALA A 145 18.43 -20.43 -9.52
CA ALA A 145 19.56 -21.26 -9.12
C ALA A 145 20.89 -20.49 -9.23
N ALA A 146 21.12 -19.79 -10.35
CA ALA A 146 22.30 -18.97 -10.56
C ALA A 146 22.39 -17.81 -9.55
N GLN A 147 21.26 -17.18 -9.20
CA GLN A 147 21.23 -16.14 -8.16
C GLN A 147 21.59 -16.68 -6.78
N ARG A 148 21.07 -17.86 -6.41
CA ARG A 148 21.41 -18.51 -5.13
C ARG A 148 22.91 -18.83 -5.05
N GLU A 149 23.50 -19.39 -6.11
CA GLU A 149 24.93 -19.69 -6.14
C GLU A 149 25.79 -18.43 -6.00
N ARG A 150 25.41 -17.33 -6.65
CA ARG A 150 26.09 -16.03 -6.49
C ARG A 150 25.97 -15.49 -5.07
N ALA A 151 24.77 -15.52 -4.49
CA ALA A 151 24.55 -15.06 -3.12
C ALA A 151 25.35 -15.89 -2.09
N GLU A 152 25.43 -17.20 -2.27
CA GLU A 152 26.24 -18.08 -1.43
C GLU A 152 27.74 -17.78 -1.57
N ALA A 153 28.23 -17.56 -2.79
CA ALA A 153 29.62 -17.19 -3.04
C ALA A 153 29.98 -15.82 -2.43
N GLU A 154 29.10 -14.83 -2.55
CA GLU A 154 29.25 -13.51 -1.95
C GLU A 154 29.25 -13.58 -0.41
N ALA A 155 28.31 -14.33 0.18
CA ALA A 155 28.25 -14.54 1.62
C ALA A 155 29.53 -15.22 2.14
N ALA A 156 30.02 -16.25 1.44
CA ALA A 156 31.28 -16.90 1.78
C ALA A 156 32.47 -15.94 1.71
N ALA A 157 32.52 -15.07 0.70
CA ALA A 157 33.57 -14.06 0.55
C ALA A 157 33.54 -13.03 1.69
N ILE A 158 32.35 -12.56 2.09
CA ILE A 158 32.18 -11.63 3.21
C ILE A 158 32.64 -12.26 4.53
N ILE A 159 32.28 -13.53 4.77
CA ILE A 159 32.68 -14.26 5.97
C ILE A 159 34.21 -14.39 6.03
N GLU A 160 34.87 -14.75 4.93
CA GLU A 160 36.33 -14.87 4.90
C GLU A 160 37.02 -13.50 5.06
N ALA A 161 36.51 -12.44 4.43
CA ALA A 161 37.01 -11.09 4.63
C ALA A 161 36.88 -10.64 6.10
N SER A 162 35.73 -10.92 6.73
CA SER A 162 35.50 -10.59 8.15
C SER A 162 36.43 -11.36 9.08
N LYS A 163 36.66 -12.65 8.80
CA LYS A 163 37.64 -13.47 9.55
C LYS A 163 39.05 -12.91 9.40
N GLN A 164 39.42 -12.47 8.20
CA GLN A 164 40.73 -11.89 7.94
C GLN A 164 40.94 -10.59 8.71
N GLN A 165 39.95 -9.68 8.68
CA GLN A 165 39.96 -8.45 9.48
C GLN A 165 40.07 -8.74 10.98
N GLY A 166 39.33 -9.74 11.48
CA GLY A 166 39.42 -10.17 12.87
C GLY A 166 40.82 -10.66 13.25
N ARG A 167 41.49 -11.42 12.37
CA ARG A 167 42.87 -11.86 12.59
C ARG A 167 43.86 -10.69 12.62
N GLU A 168 43.70 -9.72 11.72
CA GLU A 168 44.55 -8.52 11.67
C GLU A 168 44.40 -7.68 12.94
N MET A 169 43.16 -7.44 13.38
CA MET A 169 42.88 -6.69 14.62
C MET A 169 43.49 -7.37 15.86
N VAL A 170 43.44 -8.70 15.93
CA VAL A 170 44.07 -9.44 17.03
C VAL A 170 45.59 -9.29 16.99
N LEU A 171 46.22 -9.35 15.81
CA LEU A 171 47.66 -9.14 15.68
C LEU A 171 48.06 -7.72 16.10
N GLU A 172 47.29 -6.71 15.71
CA GLU A 172 47.52 -5.33 16.13
C GLU A 172 47.38 -5.16 17.65
N ALA A 173 46.33 -5.74 18.25
CA ALA A 173 46.13 -5.70 19.69
C ALA A 173 47.27 -6.39 20.45
N GLN A 174 47.79 -7.52 19.93
CA GLN A 174 48.96 -8.20 20.50
C GLN A 174 50.21 -7.32 20.43
N GLN A 175 50.44 -6.61 19.32
CA GLN A 175 51.56 -5.68 19.20
C GLN A 175 51.45 -4.51 20.17
N VAL A 176 50.26 -3.91 20.32
CA VAL A 176 50.03 -2.83 21.29
C VAL A 176 50.27 -3.33 22.71
N ARG A 177 49.75 -4.52 23.06
CA ARG A 177 50.01 -5.15 24.36
C ARG A 177 51.50 -5.35 24.60
N GLN A 178 52.24 -5.87 23.62
CA GLN A 178 53.68 -6.07 23.74
C GLN A 178 54.40 -4.74 24.02
N ARG A 179 54.10 -3.69 23.25
CA ARG A 179 54.68 -2.35 23.47
C ARG A 179 54.37 -1.80 24.86
N MET A 180 53.14 -2.00 25.35
CA MET A 180 52.75 -1.58 26.71
C MET A 180 53.53 -2.35 27.79
N LEU A 181 53.68 -3.67 27.63
CA LEU A 181 54.43 -4.49 28.58
C LEU A 181 55.91 -4.12 28.60
N GLU A 182 56.51 -3.85 27.43
CA GLU A 182 57.87 -3.34 27.33
C GLU A 182 58.01 -1.98 28.01
N ASP A 183 57.06 -1.07 27.83
CA ASP A 183 57.10 0.24 28.46
C ASP A 183 56.95 0.15 29.99
N LEU A 184 56.04 -0.70 30.48
CA LEU A 184 55.89 -0.96 31.91
C LEU A 184 57.16 -1.59 32.51
N ALA A 185 57.81 -2.51 31.78
CA ALA A 185 59.07 -3.10 32.21
C ALA A 185 60.18 -2.05 32.32
N ARG A 186 60.30 -1.15 31.34
CA ARG A 186 61.25 -0.02 31.37
C ARG A 186 60.97 0.92 32.54
N ARG A 187 59.72 1.32 32.76
CA ARG A 187 59.34 2.18 33.90
C ARG A 187 59.64 1.51 35.23
N ARG A 188 59.34 0.21 35.37
CA ARG A 188 59.66 -0.55 36.58
C ARG A 188 61.16 -0.62 36.85
N GLN A 189 61.98 -0.77 35.80
CA GLN A 189 63.43 -0.76 35.94
C GLN A 189 63.93 0.63 36.38
N ALA A 190 63.48 1.70 35.73
CA ALA A 190 63.85 3.07 36.11
C ALA A 190 63.47 3.40 37.57
N LEU A 191 62.27 2.97 38.02
CA LEU A 191 61.86 3.13 39.42
C LEU A 191 62.74 2.33 40.39
N ARG A 192 63.18 1.12 40.01
CA ARG A 192 64.12 0.34 40.84
C ARG A 192 65.48 1.02 40.97
N GLU A 193 66.02 1.54 39.86
CA GLU A 193 67.27 2.29 39.86
C GLU A 193 67.15 3.54 40.76
N GLN A 194 66.01 4.25 40.74
CA GLN A 194 65.75 5.36 41.66
C GLN A 194 65.69 4.92 43.12
N ILE A 195 65.06 3.78 43.43
CA ILE A 195 65.03 3.23 44.80
C ILE A 195 66.44 2.90 45.27
N GLU A 196 67.26 2.25 44.44
CA GLU A 196 68.66 1.93 44.78
C GLU A 196 69.49 3.20 45.01
N GLN A 197 69.30 4.24 44.19
CA GLN A 197 69.94 5.54 44.40
C GLN A 197 69.53 6.19 45.73
N LEU A 198 68.23 6.15 46.07
CA LEU A 198 67.72 6.69 47.34
C LEU A 198 68.24 5.89 48.54
N GLN A 199 68.32 4.56 48.43
CA GLN A 199 68.91 3.71 49.47
C GLN A 199 70.40 4.02 49.66
N ALA A 200 71.18 4.12 48.58
CA ALA A 200 72.59 4.50 48.65
C ALA A 200 72.78 5.93 49.20
N GLY A 201 71.85 6.85 48.94
CA GLY A 201 71.82 8.18 49.53
C GLY A 201 71.52 8.14 51.03
N ARG A 202 70.51 7.37 51.45
CA ARG A 202 70.18 7.14 52.86
C ARG A 202 71.35 6.52 53.61
N ASP A 203 71.99 5.50 53.05
CA ASP A 203 73.08 4.79 53.71
C ASP A 203 74.31 5.70 53.88
N ARG A 204 74.57 6.59 52.90
CA ARG A 204 75.58 7.66 53.03
C ARG A 204 75.26 8.66 54.14
N ILE A 205 74.01 9.09 54.24
CA ILE A 205 73.56 10.00 55.31
C ILE A 205 73.68 9.30 56.68
N SER A 206 73.30 8.03 56.76
CA SER A 206 73.45 7.24 57.99
C SER A 206 74.91 7.13 58.42
N ALA A 207 75.82 6.81 57.49
CA ALA A 207 77.25 6.74 57.78
C ALA A 207 77.82 8.10 58.22
N ALA A 208 77.42 9.19 57.58
CA ALA A 208 77.81 10.54 58.00
C ALA A 208 77.28 10.88 59.40
N TYR A 209 76.05 10.50 59.72
CA TYR A 209 75.47 10.66 61.05
C TYR A 209 76.22 9.85 62.12
N ASP A 210 76.62 8.61 61.81
CA ASP A 210 77.42 7.80 62.73
C ASP A 210 78.78 8.45 63.02
N ILE A 211 79.45 9.04 62.03
CA ILE A 211 80.68 9.83 62.23
C ILE A 211 80.42 11.04 63.12
N VAL A 212 79.34 11.80 62.88
CA VAL A 212 78.96 12.94 63.73
C VAL A 212 78.70 12.49 65.17
N ARG A 213 78.04 11.34 65.36
CA ARG A 213 77.79 10.78 66.69
C ARG A 213 79.08 10.39 67.39
N GLU A 214 80.01 9.75 66.68
CA GLU A 214 81.31 9.33 67.22
C GLU A 214 82.19 10.54 67.59
N THR A 215 82.30 11.52 66.69
CA THR A 215 83.05 12.77 66.97
C THR A 215 82.46 13.56 68.15
N LEU A 216 81.13 13.59 68.29
CA LEU A 216 80.47 14.21 69.43
C LEU A 216 80.70 13.42 70.73
N ALA A 217 80.74 12.09 70.68
CA ALA A 217 81.09 11.24 71.82
C ALA A 217 82.55 11.50 72.28
N VAL A 218 83.49 11.57 71.34
CA VAL A 218 84.90 11.92 71.65
C VAL A 218 85.00 13.33 72.25
N ALA A 219 84.34 14.33 71.65
CA ALA A 219 84.36 15.69 72.16
C ALA A 219 83.75 15.81 73.57
N THR A 220 82.69 15.04 73.86
CA THR A 220 82.08 15.01 75.20
C THR A 220 82.98 14.33 76.23
N GLU A 221 83.65 13.23 75.86
CA GLU A 221 84.66 12.59 76.72
C GLU A 221 85.86 13.50 76.99
N GLU A 222 86.39 14.20 75.97
CA GLU A 222 87.44 15.20 76.13
C GLU A 222 87.01 16.36 77.04
N LEU A 223 85.76 16.83 76.92
CA LEU A 223 85.18 17.85 77.81
C LEU A 223 85.08 17.37 79.26
N ASP A 224 84.67 16.11 79.48
CA ASP A 224 84.57 15.52 80.82
C ASP A 224 85.95 15.39 81.50
N VAL A 225 87.03 15.24 80.74
CA VAL A 225 88.41 15.25 81.28
C VAL A 225 88.95 16.69 81.43
N ALA A 226 88.75 17.54 80.42
CA ALA A 226 89.31 18.88 80.39
C ALA A 226 88.62 19.84 81.37
N LEU A 227 87.32 19.68 81.68
CA LEU A 227 86.61 20.55 82.63
C LEU A 227 87.15 20.41 84.07
N PRO A 228 87.35 19.20 84.63
CA PRO A 228 88.03 19.02 85.91
C PRO A 228 89.47 19.53 85.92
N GLU A 229 90.26 19.28 84.87
CA GLU A 229 91.65 19.77 84.78
C GLU A 229 91.70 21.31 84.70
N ALA A 230 90.80 21.93 83.94
CA ALA A 230 90.64 23.38 83.86
C ALA A 230 90.18 23.97 85.20
N ARG A 231 89.30 23.28 85.94
CA ARG A 231 88.90 23.69 87.29
C ARG A 231 90.05 23.60 88.28
N LEU A 232 90.83 22.51 88.26
CA LEU A 232 91.99 22.36 89.13
C LEU A 232 93.08 23.38 88.83
N THR A 233 93.35 23.66 87.55
CA THR A 233 94.31 24.72 87.15
C THR A 233 93.80 26.12 87.50
N ALA A 234 92.51 26.41 87.36
CA ALA A 234 91.91 27.65 87.83
C ALA A 234 91.95 27.77 89.37
N GLU A 235 91.75 26.67 90.11
CA GLU A 235 91.81 26.62 91.57
C GLU A 235 93.27 26.80 92.06
N VAL A 236 94.25 26.17 91.42
CA VAL A 236 95.68 26.41 91.65
C VAL A 236 96.07 27.85 91.33
N ALA A 237 95.59 28.42 90.22
CA ALA A 237 95.79 29.82 89.89
C ALA A 237 95.15 30.76 90.93
N SER A 238 93.97 30.41 91.46
CA SER A 238 93.31 31.18 92.51
C SER A 238 94.04 31.14 93.86
N LEU A 239 94.77 30.04 94.15
CA LEU A 239 95.62 29.92 95.33
C LEU A 239 97.00 30.59 95.18
N GLN A 240 97.39 30.98 93.96
CA GLN A 240 98.57 31.80 93.69
C GLN A 240 98.28 33.31 93.72
N ILE A 241 97.02 33.72 93.93
CA ILE A 241 96.64 35.12 94.15
C ILE A 241 96.59 35.36 95.66
N VAL A 242 97.77 35.50 96.26
CA VAL A 242 97.98 36.22 97.52
C VAL A 242 99.00 37.30 97.19
N ASP A 243 98.62 38.56 97.42
CA ASP A 243 99.33 39.81 97.12
C ASP A 243 99.37 40.27 95.65
N ALA A 244 98.25 40.84 95.19
CA ALA A 244 98.27 42.03 94.32
C ALA A 244 96.91 42.75 94.39
N GLU A 245 96.89 43.94 95.00
CA GLU A 245 95.80 44.89 94.83
C GLU A 245 95.74 45.42 93.39
N PRO A 246 94.55 45.84 92.90
CA PRO A 246 94.25 45.96 91.48
C PRO A 246 94.54 47.36 90.92
N GLU A 247 94.94 47.44 89.66
CA GLU A 247 94.81 48.66 88.86
C GLU A 247 93.95 48.40 87.62
N ALA A 248 92.72 48.92 87.69
CA ALA A 248 91.87 49.11 86.53
C ALA A 248 92.49 50.19 85.63
N THR A 249 92.78 49.84 84.37
CA THR A 249 92.97 50.82 83.31
C THR A 249 92.04 50.48 82.15
N ILE A 250 90.96 51.26 82.05
CA ILE A 250 90.11 51.35 80.86
C ILE A 250 90.81 52.34 79.91
N THR A 251 91.16 51.88 78.70
CA THR A 251 91.30 52.75 77.53
C THR A 251 90.71 52.07 76.29
N PRO A 252 89.93 52.78 75.45
CA PRO A 252 89.35 52.27 74.20
C PRO A 252 90.24 52.59 72.99
N ILE A 253 90.20 51.79 71.92
CA ILE A 253 90.55 52.07 70.50
C ILE A 253 90.18 50.78 69.71
N VAL A 254 89.09 50.71 68.94
CA VAL A 254 88.88 51.14 67.52
C VAL A 254 89.65 50.31 66.47
N THR A 255 88.87 49.43 65.81
CA THR A 255 88.89 48.86 64.43
C THR A 255 90.14 48.83 63.54
N ALA A 256 90.36 47.63 62.96
CA ALA A 256 90.81 47.22 61.60
C ALA A 256 91.78 46.02 61.77
N GLU A 257 91.79 44.92 61.01
CA GLU A 257 91.36 44.63 59.64
C GLU A 257 91.32 43.10 59.45
N GLU A 258 90.56 42.70 58.44
CA GLU A 258 90.33 41.38 57.84
C GLU A 258 91.38 40.27 58.01
N LEU A 259 90.94 39.06 58.43
CA LEU A 259 91.40 37.79 57.85
C LEU A 259 90.30 36.70 57.95
N GLY A 260 89.60 36.49 56.83
CA GLY A 260 89.23 35.18 56.27
C GLY A 260 88.43 34.19 57.12
N VAL A 261 87.11 34.35 57.18
CA VAL A 261 86.18 33.25 57.48
C VAL A 261 86.11 32.33 56.24
N PRO A 262 86.36 31.01 56.33
CA PRO A 262 86.07 30.12 55.22
C PRO A 262 84.55 30.02 55.06
N VAL A 263 84.04 30.65 54.01
CA VAL A 263 82.69 30.43 53.51
C VAL A 263 82.61 28.98 53.05
N ILE A 264 81.74 28.20 53.69
CA ILE A 264 81.29 26.92 53.13
C ILE A 264 80.52 27.26 51.87
N ASP A 265 81.11 26.97 50.71
CA ASP A 265 80.46 27.01 49.41
C ASP A 265 79.40 25.90 49.35
N VAL A 266 78.17 26.25 49.74
CA VAL A 266 77.01 25.46 49.35
C VAL A 266 76.64 25.92 47.94
N SER A 267 77.23 25.26 46.95
CA SER A 267 76.77 25.31 45.57
C SER A 267 75.25 25.07 45.53
N PRO A 268 74.45 25.99 44.98
CA PRO A 268 73.06 25.68 44.68
C PRO A 268 73.06 24.66 43.53
N ALA A 269 72.47 23.49 43.78
CA ALA A 269 72.14 22.57 42.71
C ALA A 269 71.34 23.30 41.62
N ASP A 270 71.73 23.05 40.36
CA ASP A 270 71.03 23.49 39.16
C ASP A 270 69.52 23.33 39.33
N ARG A 271 68.81 24.45 39.25
CA ARG A 271 67.37 24.44 39.01
C ARG A 271 67.15 23.76 37.68
N PRO A 272 66.35 22.68 37.57
CA PRO A 272 65.94 22.22 36.26
C PRO A 272 65.18 23.36 35.59
N ARG A 273 65.66 23.73 34.39
CA ARG A 273 64.95 24.59 33.44
C ARG A 273 63.49 24.17 33.42
N ASN A 274 62.63 25.12 33.77
CA ASN A 274 61.22 25.07 33.44
C ASN A 274 61.13 25.03 31.91
N VAL A 275 60.98 23.83 31.35
CA VAL A 275 60.54 23.69 29.96
C VAL A 275 59.07 24.08 29.99
N GLU A 276 58.76 25.27 29.48
CA GLU A 276 57.41 25.62 29.06
C GLU A 276 56.96 24.57 28.05
N ILE A 277 56.11 23.66 28.50
CA ILE A 277 55.28 22.84 27.62
C ILE A 277 54.10 23.73 27.24
N PRO A 278 53.86 24.01 25.95
CA PRO A 278 52.65 24.68 25.51
C PRO A 278 51.41 23.94 26.01
N ALA A 279 50.46 24.68 26.58
CA ALA A 279 49.19 24.15 27.04
C ALA A 279 48.38 23.62 25.85
N GLU A 280 48.29 22.30 25.71
CA GLU A 280 47.26 21.65 24.90
C GLU A 280 45.92 21.61 25.66
N PRO A 281 44.79 21.75 24.95
CA PRO A 281 43.47 21.91 25.57
C PRO A 281 43.01 20.63 26.28
N LYS A 282 42.39 20.81 27.45
CA LYS A 282 41.72 19.76 28.21
C LYS A 282 40.63 19.11 27.35
N SER A 283 40.93 17.93 26.80
CA SER A 283 39.94 16.98 26.33
C SER A 283 39.16 16.43 27.53
N SER A 284 37.85 16.66 27.49
CA SER A 284 36.85 16.10 28.37
C SER A 284 36.79 14.59 28.18
N ALA A 285 37.28 13.81 29.15
CA ALA A 285 37.01 12.37 29.21
C ALA A 285 35.52 12.12 29.55
N PRO A 286 34.91 11.07 28.96
CA PRO A 286 33.48 10.79 29.07
C PRO A 286 33.11 10.29 30.48
N LYS A 287 31.93 10.68 30.94
CA LYS A 287 31.27 10.14 32.14
C LYS A 287 31.00 8.65 31.92
N LEU A 288 31.71 7.79 32.64
CA LEU A 288 31.34 6.39 32.80
C LEU A 288 30.03 6.31 33.59
N THR A 289 28.96 5.91 32.91
CA THR A 289 27.71 5.49 33.51
C THR A 289 27.98 4.18 34.24
N VAL A 290 27.86 4.20 35.57
CA VAL A 290 27.90 3.00 36.41
C VAL A 290 26.62 2.20 36.14
N VAL A 291 26.77 1.08 35.45
CA VAL A 291 25.75 0.02 35.36
C VAL A 291 25.79 -0.75 36.69
N PRO A 292 24.66 -0.93 37.41
CA PRO A 292 24.64 -1.75 38.62
C PRO A 292 24.81 -3.25 38.24
N PRO A 293 25.43 -4.07 39.10
CA PRO A 293 25.80 -5.43 38.74
C PRO A 293 24.57 -6.34 38.64
N VAL A 294 24.50 -7.07 37.53
CA VAL A 294 23.63 -8.23 37.32
C VAL A 294 24.13 -9.36 38.24
N GLN A 295 23.26 -9.84 39.13
CA GLN A 295 23.46 -11.06 39.91
C GLN A 295 23.14 -12.29 39.04
N GLU A 296 24.08 -13.23 38.95
CA GLU A 296 23.84 -14.57 38.40
C GLU A 296 22.92 -15.39 39.32
N PRO A 297 21.96 -16.17 38.78
CA PRO A 297 21.07 -17.00 39.59
C PRO A 297 21.67 -18.39 39.83
N LYS A 298 21.44 -18.93 41.03
CA LYS A 298 21.56 -20.36 41.35
C LYS A 298 20.24 -20.84 42.02
N PRO A 299 19.82 -22.10 41.83
CA PRO A 299 18.43 -22.54 41.90
C PRO A 299 18.03 -23.17 43.26
N GLU A 300 16.76 -23.64 43.32
CA GLU A 300 16.02 -24.37 44.38
C GLU A 300 15.16 -23.45 45.28
N GLU A 301 13.93 -23.76 45.72
CA GLU A 301 12.90 -24.76 45.44
C GLU A 301 11.62 -24.28 46.17
N SER A 302 10.45 -24.60 45.61
CA SER A 302 9.10 -24.74 46.20
C SER A 302 8.69 -24.07 47.54
N SER A 303 7.55 -23.34 47.52
CA SER A 303 6.42 -23.59 48.44
C SER A 303 5.09 -22.94 47.96
N ASP A 304 4.15 -23.80 47.55
CA ASP A 304 2.69 -23.85 47.85
C ASP A 304 2.18 -22.94 49.01
N SER A 305 0.96 -22.36 49.13
CA SER A 305 -0.35 -22.35 48.42
C SER A 305 -1.21 -21.13 48.95
N PRO A 306 -2.56 -20.99 48.70
CA PRO A 306 -3.30 -19.70 48.62
C PRO A 306 -4.42 -19.49 49.69
N SER A 307 -5.10 -18.33 49.65
CA SER A 307 -6.55 -18.09 49.95
C SER A 307 -6.85 -16.58 49.97
N GLU A 308 -7.79 -16.02 49.20
CA GLU A 308 -9.27 -16.00 49.30
C GLU A 308 -9.89 -15.00 50.33
N ASN A 309 -10.80 -14.16 49.80
CA ASN A 309 -12.01 -13.55 50.39
C ASN A 309 -11.94 -12.59 51.59
N ALA A 310 -12.47 -11.36 51.41
CA ALA A 310 -13.60 -10.82 52.20
C ALA A 310 -14.03 -9.39 51.77
N ALA A 311 -15.22 -9.28 51.18
CA ALA A 311 -16.21 -8.22 51.47
C ALA A 311 -17.23 -8.84 52.47
N PRO A 312 -18.19 -8.12 53.15
CA PRO A 312 -18.91 -6.91 52.68
C PRO A 312 -19.44 -5.90 53.74
N GLY A 313 -20.02 -4.79 53.24
CA GLY A 313 -21.15 -4.03 53.82
C GLY A 313 -20.84 -2.67 54.48
N GLN A 314 -21.71 -1.65 54.53
CA GLN A 314 -22.97 -1.30 53.85
C GLN A 314 -23.38 0.12 54.32
N LEU A 315 -23.78 0.99 53.37
CA LEU A 315 -24.74 2.14 53.39
C LEU A 315 -24.65 3.32 54.41
N VAL A 316 -24.71 4.55 53.88
CA VAL A 316 -25.77 5.61 54.06
C VAL A 316 -25.55 6.70 52.99
N ASP A 317 -26.35 6.79 51.93
CA ASP A 317 -27.56 7.62 51.72
C ASP A 317 -27.38 9.16 51.77
N ALA A 318 -27.45 9.83 50.60
CA ALA A 318 -28.15 11.10 50.38
C ALA A 318 -28.15 11.49 48.87
N THR A 319 -29.35 11.78 48.37
CA THR A 319 -29.82 12.11 47.01
C THR A 319 -29.36 13.49 46.44
N PRO A 320 -29.67 13.82 45.15
CA PRO A 320 -28.77 14.49 44.21
C PRO A 320 -29.05 15.98 43.98
N VAL A 321 -28.08 16.69 43.38
CA VAL A 321 -28.28 18.00 42.73
C VAL A 321 -27.51 18.03 41.40
N THR A 322 -28.26 18.22 40.33
CA THR A 322 -27.83 18.66 39.00
C THR A 322 -27.39 20.12 39.02
N GLU A 323 -26.28 20.48 38.34
CA GLU A 323 -26.15 21.73 37.59
C GLU A 323 -24.90 21.72 36.68
N ASP A 324 -25.07 22.34 35.51
CA ASP A 324 -24.22 22.42 34.32
C ASP A 324 -22.88 23.18 34.51
N PRO A 325 -21.95 23.07 33.53
CA PRO A 325 -20.58 23.58 33.61
C PRO A 325 -20.46 25.05 33.21
N ARG A 326 -19.69 25.83 33.98
CA ARG A 326 -19.23 27.17 33.60
C ARG A 326 -17.72 27.21 33.37
N GLU A 327 -17.39 27.48 32.11
CA GLU A 327 -16.51 28.55 31.61
C GLU A 327 -15.22 28.90 32.34
N GLY A 328 -14.13 28.96 31.57
CA GLY A 328 -12.99 29.80 31.93
C GLY A 328 -11.77 29.72 31.03
N ARG A 329 -11.86 30.22 29.78
CA ARG A 329 -11.04 31.36 29.27
C ARG A 329 -10.93 31.38 27.73
N HIS A 330 -11.74 32.28 27.16
CA HIS A 330 -11.44 33.29 26.13
C HIS A 330 -9.95 33.50 25.77
N SER A 331 -9.55 34.00 24.60
CA SER A 331 -10.16 34.37 23.32
C SER A 331 -9.08 35.18 22.59
N SER A 332 -8.92 35.02 21.28
CA SER A 332 -8.72 36.19 20.42
C SER A 332 -9.29 35.92 19.03
N SER A 333 -10.56 36.29 18.91
CA SER A 333 -11.31 36.72 17.73
C SER A 333 -10.47 37.27 16.55
N VAL A 334 -10.90 37.00 15.30
CA VAL A 334 -11.48 38.02 14.38
C VAL A 334 -12.38 37.36 13.30
N ARG A 335 -13.64 37.82 13.31
CA ARG A 335 -14.72 37.88 12.28
C ARG A 335 -14.68 37.04 11.00
N VAL A 336 -15.68 36.16 10.91
CA VAL A 336 -16.34 35.71 9.68
C VAL A 336 -17.18 36.86 9.09
N VAL A 337 -16.89 37.25 7.86
CA VAL A 337 -17.82 37.97 6.99
C VAL A 337 -18.38 36.97 5.98
N ARG A 338 -19.70 36.75 6.05
CA ARG A 338 -20.45 36.08 4.99
C ARG A 338 -20.66 37.07 3.84
N THR A 339 -20.19 36.73 2.64
CA THR A 339 -20.72 37.32 1.40
C THR A 339 -21.12 36.22 0.43
N SER A 340 -22.43 36.19 0.17
CA SER A 340 -23.14 35.76 -1.05
C SER A 340 -22.50 34.77 -2.02
N SER A 341 -23.22 33.66 -2.16
CA SER A 341 -23.23 32.66 -3.23
C SER A 341 -23.01 33.18 -4.66
N GLY A 342 -22.31 32.36 -5.45
CA GLY A 342 -22.52 32.24 -6.90
C GLY A 342 -21.49 32.95 -7.77
N LYS A 343 -20.28 32.36 -7.91
CA LYS A 343 -19.36 32.56 -9.05
C LYS A 343 -18.07 31.72 -9.05
N ALA A 344 -18.02 30.60 -8.32
CA ALA A 344 -16.83 29.72 -8.29
C ALA A 344 -16.96 28.44 -9.13
N ALA A 345 -18.17 28.05 -9.55
CA ALA A 345 -18.40 26.86 -10.38
C ALA A 345 -18.08 27.08 -11.88
N ASP A 346 -18.00 28.33 -12.33
CA ASP A 346 -17.85 28.69 -13.75
C ASP A 346 -16.38 28.83 -14.20
N VAL A 347 -15.45 28.85 -13.24
CA VAL A 347 -14.00 28.95 -13.49
C VAL A 347 -13.38 27.57 -13.76
N PHE A 348 -13.90 26.52 -13.11
CA PHE A 348 -13.43 25.14 -13.31
C PHE A 348 -14.02 24.46 -14.57
N ALA A 349 -15.11 24.99 -15.13
CA ALA A 349 -15.62 24.57 -16.42
C ALA A 349 -14.75 25.10 -17.58
N ARG A 350 -14.17 26.30 -17.42
CA ARG A 350 -13.31 26.94 -18.43
C ARG A 350 -11.90 26.36 -18.48
N LEU A 351 -11.34 25.95 -17.35
CA LEU A 351 -10.01 25.34 -17.29
C LEU A 351 -9.95 23.88 -17.82
N ARG A 352 -11.10 23.21 -18.00
CA ARG A 352 -11.16 21.89 -18.64
C ARG A 352 -11.25 21.94 -20.17
N GLN A 353 -11.52 23.11 -20.75
CA GLN A 353 -11.72 23.28 -22.19
C GLN A 353 -10.49 23.82 -22.93
N GLU A 354 -9.45 24.26 -22.21
CA GLU A 354 -8.22 24.84 -22.79
C GLU A 354 -6.98 23.94 -22.59
N GLY A 355 -7.14 22.72 -22.03
CA GLY A 355 -6.03 21.80 -21.73
C GLY A 355 -5.78 20.67 -22.75
N GLU A 356 -6.59 20.57 -23.81
CA GLU A 356 -6.52 19.44 -24.76
C GLU A 356 -5.88 19.79 -26.13
N ASP A 357 -5.42 21.02 -26.36
CA ASP A 357 -4.93 21.48 -27.67
C ASP A 357 -3.44 21.89 -27.76
N GLU A 358 -2.61 21.63 -26.75
CA GLU A 358 -1.19 22.07 -26.76
C GLU A 358 -0.16 20.98 -26.42
N VAL A 359 -0.33 19.77 -26.97
CA VAL A 359 0.77 18.77 -27.04
C VAL A 359 0.89 18.22 -28.46
N ALA A 360 1.36 19.09 -29.36
CA ALA A 360 1.91 18.66 -30.64
C ALA A 360 3.12 19.55 -30.99
N GLN A 361 4.27 18.88 -31.14
CA GLN A 361 5.52 19.29 -31.81
C GLN A 361 6.70 19.81 -30.96
N SER A 362 7.87 19.24 -31.30
CA SER A 362 9.26 19.44 -30.84
C SER A 362 9.61 18.81 -29.48
N GLY A 363 10.50 17.81 -29.32
CA GLY A 363 11.54 17.24 -30.19
C GLY A 363 12.93 17.71 -29.76
N ASP A 364 13.64 16.93 -28.93
CA ASP A 364 14.97 16.33 -29.22
C ASP A 364 15.57 15.63 -27.97
N SER A 365 16.28 14.52 -28.20
CA SER A 365 17.02 13.65 -27.26
C SER A 365 18.52 14.11 -27.19
N PRO A 366 19.48 13.55 -26.37
CA PRO A 366 19.57 12.14 -25.97
C PRO A 366 20.20 11.74 -24.60
N ASP A 367 20.04 10.44 -24.32
CA ASP A 367 20.81 9.45 -23.52
C ASP A 367 20.94 9.53 -21.99
N ALA A 368 20.33 8.55 -21.30
CA ALA A 368 21.03 7.49 -20.56
C ALA A 368 20.06 6.41 -20.01
N GLU A 369 20.26 5.16 -20.42
CA GLU A 369 19.69 3.93 -19.84
C GLU A 369 20.08 3.78 -18.35
N VAL A 370 19.18 3.29 -17.48
CA VAL A 370 19.35 2.07 -16.64
C VAL A 370 17.95 1.57 -16.20
N THR A 371 17.84 0.25 -16.24
CA THR A 371 16.76 -0.73 -16.01
C THR A 371 15.98 -0.71 -14.68
N SER A 372 14.72 -1.15 -14.74
CA SER A 372 13.98 -1.77 -13.62
C SER A 372 12.90 -2.72 -14.16
N LEU A 373 13.26 -3.98 -14.37
CA LEU A 373 12.33 -5.10 -14.55
C LEU A 373 12.10 -5.72 -13.16
N VAL A 374 10.85 -5.72 -12.70
CA VAL A 374 10.40 -6.53 -11.55
C VAL A 374 9.76 -7.80 -12.12
N SER A 375 10.33 -8.96 -11.78
CA SER A 375 9.80 -10.28 -12.09
C SER A 375 9.29 -10.91 -10.79
N GLU A 376 8.02 -11.28 -10.74
CA GLU A 376 7.43 -12.09 -9.67
C GLU A 376 7.68 -13.57 -9.94
N THR A 377 8.35 -14.24 -9.01
CA THR A 377 8.61 -15.68 -8.99
C THR A 377 7.58 -16.40 -8.11
N ALA A 378 6.76 -17.25 -8.71
CA ALA A 378 5.87 -18.18 -8.02
C ALA A 378 6.61 -19.47 -7.63
N VAL A 379 6.45 -19.90 -6.37
CA VAL A 379 7.01 -21.14 -5.82
C VAL A 379 5.91 -22.22 -5.82
N ALA A 380 6.18 -23.35 -6.47
CA ALA A 380 5.32 -24.53 -6.47
C ALA A 380 5.82 -25.54 -5.43
N GLU A 381 5.00 -25.88 -4.43
CA GLU A 381 5.25 -26.98 -3.51
C GLU A 381 4.58 -28.29 -3.99
N THR A 382 5.37 -29.35 -3.90
CA THR A 382 5.03 -30.73 -4.30
C THR A 382 4.42 -31.47 -3.11
N LYS A 383 3.12 -31.83 -3.15
CA LYS A 383 2.49 -32.70 -2.14
C LYS A 383 2.70 -34.18 -2.48
N LEU A 384 3.36 -34.90 -1.57
CA LEU A 384 3.46 -36.36 -1.54
C LEU A 384 2.12 -36.97 -1.15
N ALA A 385 1.64 -37.94 -1.94
CA ALA A 385 0.43 -38.69 -1.67
C ALA A 385 0.59 -39.66 -0.50
N VAL A 386 -0.26 -39.52 0.53
CA VAL A 386 -0.62 -40.60 1.45
C VAL A 386 -2.09 -40.93 1.21
N SER A 387 -2.33 -42.20 0.90
CA SER A 387 -3.63 -42.79 0.64
C SER A 387 -4.44 -42.92 1.93
N GLY A 388 -5.69 -42.45 1.94
CA GLY A 388 -6.64 -42.70 3.02
C GLY A 388 -7.99 -42.00 2.86
N THR A 389 -8.93 -42.66 2.17
CA THR A 389 -10.41 -42.55 2.31
C THR A 389 -11.06 -41.16 2.31
N VAL A 390 -11.68 -40.86 1.16
CA VAL A 390 -12.62 -39.76 0.88
C VAL A 390 -13.76 -39.68 1.91
N SER A 391 -14.00 -38.49 2.44
CA SER A 391 -15.32 -38.07 2.94
C SER A 391 -15.67 -36.74 2.27
N GLU A 392 -16.86 -36.68 1.70
CA GLU A 392 -17.42 -35.63 0.83
C GLU A 392 -17.61 -34.25 1.50
N VAL A 393 -16.75 -33.85 2.44
CA VAL A 393 -16.79 -32.55 3.15
C VAL A 393 -15.61 -31.64 2.75
N ASP A 394 -14.51 -32.19 2.21
CA ASP A 394 -13.31 -31.42 1.87
C ASP A 394 -13.40 -30.66 0.52
N GLU A 395 -14.26 -31.08 -0.41
CA GLU A 395 -14.35 -30.42 -1.73
C GLU A 395 -14.96 -29.00 -1.66
N ASP A 396 -15.87 -28.75 -0.71
CA ASP A 396 -16.50 -27.43 -0.54
C ASP A 396 -15.54 -26.42 0.13
N VAL A 397 -14.63 -26.87 1.00
CA VAL A 397 -13.69 -26.01 1.73
C VAL A 397 -12.53 -25.54 0.83
N GLU A 398 -12.02 -26.42 -0.04
CA GLU A 398 -10.97 -26.08 -1.01
C GLU A 398 -11.50 -25.10 -2.08
N ALA A 399 -12.75 -25.27 -2.54
CA ALA A 399 -13.38 -24.38 -3.52
C ALA A 399 -13.65 -22.96 -2.97
N ASP A 400 -14.04 -22.84 -1.70
CA ASP A 400 -14.16 -21.53 -1.03
C ASP A 400 -12.80 -20.83 -0.89
N SER A 401 -11.72 -21.57 -0.68
CA SER A 401 -10.36 -21.00 -0.56
C SER A 401 -9.85 -20.40 -1.88
N ASP A 402 -10.16 -21.03 -3.02
CA ASP A 402 -9.79 -20.52 -4.34
C ASP A 402 -10.58 -19.24 -4.69
N ALA A 403 -11.88 -19.21 -4.37
CA ALA A 403 -12.73 -18.04 -4.58
C ALA A 403 -12.31 -16.85 -3.70
N ASP A 404 -11.93 -17.13 -2.45
CA ASP A 404 -11.40 -16.16 -1.50
C ASP A 404 -10.10 -15.53 -1.98
N GLN A 405 -9.18 -16.35 -2.47
CA GLN A 405 -7.92 -15.86 -2.98
C GLN A 405 -8.10 -15.05 -4.27
N ALA A 406 -9.00 -15.47 -5.16
CA ALA A 406 -9.40 -14.68 -6.32
C ALA A 406 -9.99 -13.32 -5.92
N PHE A 407 -10.76 -13.25 -4.82
CA PHE A 407 -11.28 -12.00 -4.28
C PHE A 407 -10.15 -11.06 -3.81
N ILE A 408 -9.14 -11.61 -3.12
CA ILE A 408 -7.97 -10.84 -2.66
C ILE A 408 -7.21 -10.23 -3.84
N VAL A 409 -7.02 -10.99 -4.92
CA VAL A 409 -6.41 -10.50 -6.16
C VAL A 409 -7.24 -9.38 -6.78
N ALA A 410 -8.56 -9.58 -6.93
CA ALA A 410 -9.46 -8.57 -7.48
C ALA A 410 -9.51 -7.29 -6.63
N ARG A 411 -9.47 -7.41 -5.30
CA ARG A 411 -9.35 -6.28 -4.38
C ARG A 411 -8.05 -5.52 -4.60
N ASN A 412 -6.91 -6.21 -4.67
CA ASN A 412 -5.61 -5.58 -4.89
C ASN A 412 -5.60 -4.78 -6.20
N GLU A 413 -6.15 -5.36 -7.27
CA GLU A 413 -6.28 -4.67 -8.55
C GLU A 413 -7.16 -3.41 -8.45
N ALA A 414 -8.28 -3.49 -7.72
CA ALA A 414 -9.21 -2.37 -7.55
C ALA A 414 -8.58 -1.16 -6.81
N VAL A 415 -7.61 -1.39 -5.92
CA VAL A 415 -6.98 -0.31 -5.13
C VAL A 415 -5.58 0.10 -5.62
N ALA A 416 -4.95 -0.68 -6.50
CA ALA A 416 -3.57 -0.45 -6.95
C ALA A 416 -3.31 0.96 -7.52
N ALA A 417 -4.26 1.50 -8.29
CA ALA A 417 -4.15 2.86 -8.83
C ALA A 417 -4.24 3.93 -7.73
N ILE A 418 -5.09 3.73 -6.73
CA ILE A 418 -5.25 4.63 -5.58
C ILE A 418 -3.99 4.62 -4.72
N GLU A 419 -3.46 3.42 -4.44
CA GLU A 419 -2.23 3.21 -3.69
C GLU A 419 -1.04 3.91 -4.36
N SER A 420 -0.81 3.64 -5.65
CA SER A 420 0.27 4.28 -6.42
C SER A 420 0.13 5.80 -6.48
N ALA A 421 -1.09 6.31 -6.65
CA ALA A 421 -1.36 7.74 -6.67
C ALA A 421 -1.10 8.40 -5.30
N LEU A 422 -1.54 7.77 -4.20
CA LEU A 422 -1.32 8.27 -2.84
C LEU A 422 0.17 8.25 -2.47
N ALA A 423 0.87 7.14 -2.75
CA ALA A 423 2.31 7.04 -2.53
C ALA A 423 3.07 8.13 -3.27
N ARG A 424 2.73 8.41 -4.53
CA ARG A 424 3.33 9.51 -5.30
C ARG A 424 3.04 10.88 -4.69
N ARG A 425 1.82 11.14 -4.20
CA ARG A 425 1.46 12.41 -3.55
C ARG A 425 2.25 12.60 -2.25
N ILE A 426 2.32 11.59 -1.40
CA ILE A 426 3.10 11.64 -0.14
C ILE A 426 4.59 11.80 -0.42
N LYS A 427 5.17 11.09 -1.41
CA LYS A 427 6.59 11.24 -1.78
C LYS A 427 6.91 12.65 -2.32
N ARG A 428 5.97 13.28 -3.01
CA ARG A 428 6.09 14.68 -3.45
C ARG A 428 6.05 15.61 -2.25
N GLU A 429 5.09 15.42 -1.35
CA GLU A 429 4.98 16.23 -0.13
C GLU A 429 6.24 16.15 0.74
N LEU A 430 6.78 14.94 0.93
CA LEU A 430 8.06 14.73 1.60
C LEU A 430 9.22 15.46 0.92
N SER A 431 9.19 15.58 -0.41
CA SER A 431 10.21 16.32 -1.15
C SER A 431 10.05 17.82 -0.98
N ASP A 432 8.82 18.31 -0.96
CA ASP A 432 8.53 19.72 -0.73
C ASP A 432 8.87 20.14 0.71
N GLU A 433 8.49 19.33 1.70
CA GLU A 433 8.88 19.53 3.11
C GLU A 433 10.40 19.48 3.29
N GLN A 434 11.08 18.53 2.65
CA GLN A 434 12.55 18.49 2.63
C GLN A 434 13.15 19.79 2.09
N ASN A 435 12.64 20.29 0.96
CA ASN A 435 13.13 21.51 0.34
C ASN A 435 12.83 22.75 1.19
N GLU A 436 11.66 22.78 1.83
CA GLU A 436 11.26 23.81 2.78
C GLU A 436 12.21 23.83 3.98
N LEU A 437 12.44 22.69 4.63
CA LEU A 437 13.38 22.58 5.75
C LEU A 437 14.81 22.99 5.38
N LEU A 438 15.31 22.58 4.20
CA LEU A 438 16.64 23.00 3.72
C LEU A 438 16.69 24.49 3.35
N SER A 439 15.58 25.09 2.92
CA SER A 439 15.46 26.53 2.71
C SER A 439 15.48 27.28 4.04
N THR A 440 14.70 26.82 5.02
CA THR A 440 14.64 27.37 6.38
C THR A 440 15.99 27.27 7.08
N LEU A 441 16.72 26.17 6.91
CA LEU A 441 18.07 26.01 7.47
C LEU A 441 19.06 27.05 6.94
N ARG A 442 18.88 27.49 5.68
CA ARG A 442 19.69 28.56 5.07
C ARG A 442 19.30 29.95 5.57
N SER A 443 18.03 30.18 5.89
CA SER A 443 17.51 31.50 6.27
C SER A 443 17.61 31.79 7.78
N VAL A 444 17.49 30.78 8.63
CA VAL A 444 17.55 30.93 10.10
C VAL A 444 18.94 31.41 10.54
N LYS A 445 18.98 32.45 11.38
CA LYS A 445 20.20 33.00 12.00
C LYS A 445 20.13 32.77 13.52
N GLY A 446 21.21 32.27 14.13
CA GLY A 446 21.28 32.00 15.58
C GLY A 446 21.17 30.51 15.93
N ASN A 447 20.87 30.22 17.21
CA ASN A 447 20.79 28.86 17.74
C ASN A 447 19.66 28.06 17.09
N LEU A 448 20.01 26.92 16.49
CA LEU A 448 19.09 25.96 15.90
C LEU A 448 18.51 25.09 17.00
N THR A 449 17.23 25.29 17.32
CA THR A 449 16.46 24.39 18.17
C THR A 449 15.37 23.74 17.33
N ALA A 450 15.00 22.50 17.67
CA ALA A 450 13.98 21.76 16.91
C ALA A 450 12.65 22.52 16.83
N ILE A 451 12.25 23.18 17.93
CA ILE A 451 11.02 23.98 18.02
C ILE A 451 11.04 25.19 17.08
N ALA A 452 12.19 25.82 16.90
CA ALA A 452 12.31 27.00 16.03
C ALA A 452 12.51 26.64 14.55
N PHE A 453 12.89 25.41 14.24
CA PHE A 453 13.28 24.96 12.90
C PHE A 453 12.21 24.10 12.22
N LEU A 454 11.58 23.18 12.95
CA LEU A 454 10.57 22.29 12.41
C LEU A 454 9.17 22.94 12.47
N PRO A 455 8.24 22.54 11.59
CA PRO A 455 6.83 22.88 11.73
C PRO A 455 6.28 22.46 13.10
N THR A 456 5.09 22.92 13.49
CA THR A 456 4.44 22.36 14.68
C THR A 456 3.99 20.92 14.41
N PRO A 457 3.97 20.03 15.42
CA PRO A 457 3.53 18.64 15.23
C PRO A 457 2.13 18.55 14.63
N GLU A 458 1.21 19.37 15.14
CA GLU A 458 -0.19 19.42 14.70
C GLU A 458 -0.30 19.83 13.23
N SER A 459 0.37 20.91 12.82
CA SER A 459 0.34 21.38 11.43
C SER A 459 1.00 20.39 10.47
N GLN A 460 2.05 19.71 10.91
CA GLN A 460 2.71 18.68 10.11
C GLN A 460 1.77 17.48 9.91
N LEU A 461 1.11 17.00 10.97
CA LEU A 461 0.16 15.90 10.87
C LEU A 461 -1.04 16.25 9.97
N GLU A 462 -1.67 17.40 10.20
CA GLU A 462 -2.82 17.89 9.41
C GLU A 462 -2.52 17.92 7.91
N ARG A 463 -1.30 18.35 7.53
CA ARG A 463 -0.85 18.40 6.13
C ARG A 463 -0.85 17.02 5.45
N TYR A 464 -0.42 15.96 6.14
CA TYR A 464 -0.42 14.60 5.59
C TYR A 464 -1.81 13.96 5.66
N GLU A 465 -2.58 14.29 6.69
CA GLU A 465 -3.96 13.84 6.86
C GLU A 465 -4.86 14.35 5.71
N ASP A 466 -4.74 15.63 5.35
CA ASP A 466 -5.43 16.25 4.21
C ASP A 466 -5.10 15.58 2.86
N ILE A 467 -3.86 15.10 2.70
CA ILE A 467 -3.42 14.39 1.48
C ILE A 467 -3.98 12.97 1.45
N ALA A 468 -3.98 12.29 2.60
CA ALA A 468 -4.42 10.91 2.74
C ALA A 468 -5.95 10.76 2.61
N LEU A 469 -6.71 11.64 3.25
CA LEU A 469 -8.15 11.50 3.44
C LEU A 469 -8.93 11.27 2.14
N PRO A 470 -8.72 12.02 1.03
CA PRO A 470 -9.45 11.78 -0.22
C PRO A 470 -9.15 10.40 -0.80
N ALA A 471 -7.90 9.97 -0.80
CA ALA A 471 -7.49 8.69 -1.35
C ALA A 471 -8.00 7.51 -0.52
N LEU A 472 -8.00 7.62 0.81
CA LEU A 472 -8.58 6.61 1.69
C LEU A 472 -10.11 6.55 1.55
N ALA A 473 -10.78 7.67 1.30
CA ALA A 473 -12.21 7.69 1.04
C ALA A 473 -12.55 6.95 -0.27
N ASP A 474 -11.72 7.15 -1.32
CA ASP A 474 -11.85 6.44 -2.59
C ASP A 474 -11.56 4.94 -2.43
N ALA A 475 -10.57 4.55 -1.61
CA ALA A 475 -10.27 3.15 -1.31
C ALA A 475 -11.42 2.46 -0.57
N ALA A 476 -12.06 3.15 0.38
CA ALA A 476 -13.26 2.64 1.05
C ALA A 476 -14.46 2.51 0.09
N GLU A 477 -14.63 3.45 -0.85
CA GLU A 477 -15.65 3.35 -1.89
C GLU A 477 -15.40 2.18 -2.84
N ALA A 478 -14.14 1.94 -3.22
CA ALA A 478 -13.72 0.78 -4.00
C ALA A 478 -14.05 -0.53 -3.26
N GLY A 479 -13.68 -0.63 -1.97
CA GLY A 479 -14.02 -1.77 -1.11
C GLY A 479 -15.52 -2.03 -1.01
N GLY A 480 -16.32 -0.98 -0.79
CA GLY A 480 -17.77 -1.10 -0.76
C GLY A 480 -18.39 -1.53 -2.10
N SER A 481 -17.74 -1.20 -3.22
CA SER A 481 -18.20 -1.55 -4.57
C SER A 481 -17.95 -3.01 -4.92
N ILE A 482 -16.83 -3.58 -4.46
CA ILE A 482 -16.47 -4.99 -4.65
C ILE A 482 -17.07 -5.92 -3.60
N SER A 483 -17.70 -5.39 -2.55
CA SER A 483 -18.28 -6.18 -1.47
C SER A 483 -19.28 -7.24 -2.00
N PRO A 484 -19.13 -8.53 -1.64
CA PRO A 484 -19.93 -9.62 -2.18
C PRO A 484 -21.41 -9.58 -1.75
N ALA A 485 -21.72 -8.91 -0.63
CA ALA A 485 -23.09 -8.73 -0.14
C ALA A 485 -23.46 -7.24 -0.06
N LYS A 486 -24.55 -6.84 -0.72
CA LYS A 486 -24.99 -5.45 -0.83
C LYS A 486 -26.08 -5.12 0.19
N GLY A 487 -25.73 -4.45 1.28
CA GLY A 487 -26.69 -3.79 2.17
C GLY A 487 -27.30 -2.53 1.54
N ARG A 488 -28.44 -2.07 2.09
CA ARG A 488 -29.14 -0.84 1.61
C ARG A 488 -28.43 0.47 1.95
N GLY A 489 -27.45 0.47 2.84
CA GLY A 489 -26.77 1.68 3.32
C GLY A 489 -25.73 2.20 2.32
N THR A 490 -25.92 3.43 1.83
CA THR A 490 -25.01 4.13 0.90
C THR A 490 -24.18 5.23 1.57
N SER A 491 -24.06 5.24 2.92
CA SER A 491 -23.24 6.24 3.59
C SER A 491 -21.76 5.98 3.27
N ARG A 492 -21.04 7.01 2.80
CA ARG A 492 -19.57 6.94 2.65
C ARG A 492 -18.97 6.57 4.01
N ALA A 493 -18.00 5.65 4.00
CA ALA A 493 -17.26 5.29 5.20
C ALA A 493 -16.58 6.53 5.78
N SER A 494 -16.66 6.71 7.10
CA SER A 494 -15.78 7.66 7.79
C SER A 494 -14.38 7.07 7.82
N VAL A 495 -13.41 7.77 7.25
CA VAL A 495 -11.99 7.32 7.18
C VAL A 495 -11.02 8.35 7.75
N GLY A 496 -11.53 9.37 8.47
CA GLY A 496 -10.69 10.42 9.06
C GLY A 496 -9.71 9.88 10.10
N ASP A 497 -10.16 8.93 10.92
CA ASP A 497 -9.30 8.19 11.86
C ASP A 497 -8.17 7.44 11.13
N LEU A 498 -8.47 6.76 10.02
CA LEU A 498 -7.44 6.07 9.22
C LEU A 498 -6.46 7.03 8.56
N ALA A 499 -6.92 8.23 8.17
CA ALA A 499 -6.04 9.28 7.65
C ALA A 499 -5.11 9.81 8.75
N ALA A 500 -5.64 10.04 9.96
CA ALA A 500 -4.86 10.44 11.12
C ALA A 500 -3.79 9.40 11.48
N ASP A 501 -4.17 8.12 11.47
CA ASP A 501 -3.27 7.00 11.76
C ASP A 501 -2.15 6.89 10.72
N LEU A 502 -2.48 7.02 9.43
CA LEU A 502 -1.49 7.02 8.35
C LEU A 502 -0.52 8.22 8.47
N ALA A 503 -1.05 9.42 8.74
CA ALA A 503 -0.24 10.61 8.96
C ALA A 503 0.70 10.41 10.15
N SER A 504 0.20 9.89 11.28
CA SER A 504 1.00 9.58 12.47
C SER A 504 2.09 8.55 12.20
N ALA A 505 1.77 7.48 11.46
CA ALA A 505 2.73 6.42 11.11
C ALA A 505 3.92 6.94 10.27
N ILE A 506 3.67 7.91 9.39
CA ILE A 506 4.71 8.51 8.54
C ILE A 506 5.47 9.60 9.31
N VAL A 507 4.73 10.54 9.89
CA VAL A 507 5.27 11.79 10.47
C VAL A 507 5.90 11.57 11.83
N GLY A 508 5.32 10.76 12.71
CA GLY A 508 5.83 10.56 14.08
C GLY A 508 7.30 10.10 14.08
N PRO A 509 7.61 8.96 13.44
CA PRO A 509 8.99 8.49 13.34
C PRO A 509 9.93 9.44 12.58
N LEU A 510 9.42 10.15 11.57
CA LEU A 510 10.19 11.13 10.79
C LEU A 510 10.63 12.29 11.70
N ARG A 511 9.66 12.88 12.41
CA ARG A 511 9.86 13.97 13.36
C ARG A 511 10.87 13.58 14.44
N ASP A 512 10.69 12.44 15.09
CA ASP A 512 11.64 11.96 16.10
C ASP A 512 13.07 11.91 15.58
N ARG A 513 13.26 11.48 14.32
CA ARG A 513 14.58 11.41 13.69
C ARG A 513 15.13 12.78 13.33
N LEU A 514 14.28 13.70 12.88
CA LEU A 514 14.67 15.09 12.62
C LEU A 514 15.05 15.81 13.92
N GLU A 515 14.30 15.62 15.00
CA GLU A 515 14.57 16.20 16.31
C GLU A 515 15.91 15.69 16.90
N ARG A 516 16.19 14.39 16.76
CA ARG A 516 17.50 13.81 17.09
C ARG A 516 18.61 14.39 16.21
N ALA A 517 18.40 14.50 14.90
CA ALA A 517 19.38 15.08 13.98
C ALA A 517 19.73 16.54 14.35
N VAL A 518 18.74 17.36 14.71
CA VAL A 518 18.97 18.73 15.17
C VAL A 518 19.79 18.75 16.47
N SER A 519 19.50 17.84 17.39
CA SER A 519 20.22 17.75 18.68
C SER A 519 21.66 17.29 18.52
N GLU A 520 21.90 16.31 17.65
CA GLU A 520 23.22 15.68 17.46
C GLU A 520 24.17 16.52 16.60
N SER A 521 23.65 17.35 15.70
CA SER A 521 24.49 18.18 14.82
C SER A 521 25.17 19.34 15.57
N ALA A 522 24.83 19.58 16.85
CA ALA A 522 25.47 20.60 17.72
C ALA A 522 25.59 22.01 17.10
N GLY A 523 24.70 22.38 16.18
CA GLY A 523 24.71 23.66 15.47
C GLY A 523 25.45 23.67 14.12
N ASP A 524 26.09 22.57 13.73
CA ASP A 524 26.64 22.37 12.37
C ASP A 524 25.49 22.24 11.35
N ARG A 525 25.45 23.20 10.43
CA ARG A 525 24.38 23.29 9.42
C ARG A 525 24.60 22.33 8.26
N ASP A 526 25.85 22.06 7.90
CA ASP A 526 26.17 21.19 6.78
C ASP A 526 25.92 19.73 7.18
N GLU A 527 26.30 19.36 8.40
CA GLU A 527 25.97 18.06 8.98
C GLU A 527 24.46 17.85 9.10
N LEU A 528 23.73 18.83 9.64
CA LEU A 528 22.27 18.76 9.75
C LEU A 528 21.60 18.63 8.37
N ALA A 529 22.06 19.39 7.37
CA ALA A 529 21.54 19.30 6.01
C ALA A 529 21.76 17.90 5.41
N GLN A 530 22.91 17.28 5.65
CA GLN A 530 23.21 15.93 5.18
C GLN A 530 22.31 14.89 5.87
N ARG A 531 22.12 15.00 7.18
CA ARG A 531 21.21 14.13 7.96
C ARG A 531 19.77 14.26 7.51
N ILE A 532 19.26 15.48 7.29
CA ILE A 532 17.92 15.72 6.73
C ILE A 532 17.77 15.01 5.38
N ARG A 533 18.74 15.19 4.46
CA ARG A 533 18.66 14.54 3.15
C ARG A 533 18.66 13.02 3.24
N SER A 534 19.44 12.45 4.14
CA SER A 534 19.47 11.01 4.39
C SER A 534 18.13 10.50 4.90
N THR A 535 17.58 11.15 5.93
CA THR A 535 16.29 10.76 6.53
C THR A 535 15.15 10.81 5.50
N PHE A 536 15.01 11.90 4.75
CA PHE A 536 13.94 12.00 3.74
C PHE A 536 14.12 11.01 2.58
N ARG A 537 15.36 10.64 2.23
CA ARG A 537 15.62 9.61 1.21
C ARG A 537 15.18 8.23 1.70
N GLU A 538 15.50 7.88 2.94
CA GLU A 538 15.09 6.61 3.57
C GLU A 538 13.56 6.49 3.61
N TRP A 539 12.85 7.53 4.05
CA TRP A 539 11.38 7.51 4.11
C TRP A 539 10.75 7.32 2.72
N LYS A 540 11.24 8.08 1.72
CA LYS A 540 10.74 7.98 0.34
C LYS A 540 11.02 6.63 -0.31
N GLY A 541 12.08 5.93 0.11
CA GLY A 541 12.50 4.67 -0.48
C GLY A 541 11.92 3.42 0.18
N GLN A 542 11.69 3.43 1.51
CA GLN A 542 11.37 2.21 2.25
C GLN A 542 10.05 2.28 3.02
N ARG A 543 9.70 3.43 3.62
CA ARG A 543 8.62 3.47 4.64
C ARG A 543 7.26 3.94 4.11
N VAL A 544 7.27 4.77 3.06
CA VAL A 544 6.03 5.35 2.51
C VAL A 544 5.15 4.27 1.89
N ASP A 545 5.74 3.36 1.10
CA ASP A 545 4.95 2.38 0.34
C ASP A 545 4.25 1.40 1.29
N GLU A 546 4.95 0.88 2.31
CA GLU A 546 4.36 0.02 3.35
C GLU A 546 3.22 0.71 4.13
N SER A 547 3.43 1.97 4.54
CA SER A 547 2.42 2.72 5.31
C SER A 547 1.19 3.01 4.45
N VAL A 548 1.39 3.40 3.20
CA VAL A 548 0.32 3.68 2.24
C VAL A 548 -0.48 2.42 1.94
N SER A 549 0.19 1.29 1.68
CA SER A 549 -0.47 0.01 1.44
C SER A 549 -1.35 -0.38 2.63
N PHE A 550 -0.80 -0.29 3.85
CA PHE A 550 -1.55 -0.56 5.09
C PHE A 550 -2.80 0.34 5.23
N GLY A 551 -2.66 1.65 5.01
CA GLY A 551 -3.78 2.60 5.09
C GLY A 551 -4.87 2.33 4.03
N VAL A 552 -4.47 2.10 2.79
CA VAL A 552 -5.38 1.84 1.66
C VAL A 552 -6.15 0.53 1.87
N LEU A 553 -5.48 -0.55 2.27
CA LEU A 553 -6.14 -1.82 2.57
C LEU A 553 -7.07 -1.74 3.78
N SER A 554 -6.67 -0.99 4.83
CA SER A 554 -7.53 -0.72 5.98
C SER A 554 -8.83 -0.01 5.57
N ALA A 555 -8.70 1.03 4.74
CA ALA A 555 -9.86 1.76 4.23
C ALA A 555 -10.74 0.90 3.32
N CYS A 556 -10.13 0.07 2.47
CA CYS A 556 -10.84 -0.87 1.62
C CYS A 556 -11.67 -1.88 2.44
N ASN A 557 -11.06 -2.52 3.44
CA ASN A 557 -11.76 -3.46 4.34
C ASN A 557 -12.88 -2.78 5.12
N ARG A 558 -12.65 -1.55 5.61
CA ARG A 558 -13.70 -0.72 6.23
C ARG A 558 -14.88 -0.51 5.28
N GLY A 559 -14.60 -0.21 4.01
CA GLY A 559 -15.61 -0.08 2.96
C GLY A 559 -16.42 -1.35 2.71
N ILE A 560 -15.75 -2.51 2.66
CA ILE A 560 -16.39 -3.83 2.52
C ILE A 560 -17.36 -4.06 3.68
N LEU A 561 -16.88 -3.87 4.92
CA LEU A 561 -17.68 -4.03 6.13
C LEU A 561 -18.86 -3.08 6.16
N ASP A 562 -18.65 -1.80 5.81
CA ASP A 562 -19.68 -0.77 5.82
C ASP A 562 -20.87 -1.11 4.92
N ARG A 563 -20.63 -1.87 3.86
CA ARG A 563 -21.67 -2.33 2.95
C ARG A 563 -22.52 -3.47 3.48
N LEU A 564 -22.02 -4.25 4.43
CA LEU A 564 -22.75 -5.39 5.01
C LEU A 564 -23.86 -4.91 5.97
N PRO A 565 -25.04 -5.57 6.03
CA PRO A 565 -26.03 -5.29 7.06
C PRO A 565 -25.48 -5.36 8.51
N LYS A 566 -26.16 -4.66 9.44
CA LYS A 566 -25.88 -4.85 10.88
C LYS A 566 -26.24 -6.29 11.27
N GLY A 567 -25.41 -6.90 12.11
CA GLY A 567 -25.57 -8.31 12.50
C GLY A 567 -25.08 -9.31 11.46
N SER A 568 -24.54 -8.86 10.33
CA SER A 568 -23.87 -9.75 9.37
C SER A 568 -22.71 -10.46 10.03
N GLN A 569 -22.63 -11.75 9.77
CA GLN A 569 -21.54 -12.61 10.19
C GLN A 569 -20.40 -12.48 9.17
N VAL A 570 -19.17 -12.32 9.66
CA VAL A 570 -17.97 -12.12 8.86
C VAL A 570 -16.87 -13.07 9.30
N ARG A 571 -15.97 -13.42 8.39
CA ARG A 571 -14.81 -14.27 8.64
C ARG A 571 -13.53 -13.60 8.14
N TRP A 572 -12.43 -13.92 8.80
CA TRP A 572 -11.11 -13.46 8.41
C TRP A 572 -10.55 -14.37 7.32
N VAL A 573 -10.12 -13.78 6.21
CA VAL A 573 -9.56 -14.50 5.08
C VAL A 573 -8.10 -14.11 4.91
N VAL A 574 -7.25 -15.11 5.00
CA VAL A 574 -5.81 -14.96 4.92
C VAL A 574 -5.40 -14.97 3.46
N ALA A 575 -4.57 -14.02 3.05
CA ALA A 575 -4.01 -14.02 1.71
C ALA A 575 -3.01 -15.16 1.56
N ALA A 576 -3.18 -16.00 0.53
CA ALA A 576 -2.17 -16.98 0.14
C ALA A 576 -0.91 -16.25 -0.38
N GLY A 577 0.24 -16.51 0.26
CA GLY A 577 1.51 -15.80 0.02
C GLY A 577 2.56 -16.16 1.10
N ASP A 578 3.59 -15.33 1.27
CA ASP A 578 4.56 -15.44 2.37
C ASP A 578 3.83 -15.72 3.68
N ALA A 579 4.31 -16.73 4.43
CA ALA A 579 3.62 -17.32 5.58
C ALA A 579 2.86 -16.26 6.39
N PRO A 580 1.52 -16.35 6.46
CA PRO A 580 0.72 -15.36 7.14
C PRO A 580 1.14 -15.27 8.60
N SER A 581 1.05 -14.08 9.20
CA SER A 581 1.45 -13.94 10.59
C SER A 581 0.58 -14.83 11.48
N PRO A 582 1.13 -15.40 12.57
CA PRO A 582 0.38 -16.26 13.49
C PRO A 582 -0.93 -15.62 13.97
N ASP A 583 -0.92 -14.30 14.20
CA ASP A 583 -2.12 -13.55 14.59
C ASP A 583 -3.19 -13.49 13.48
N CYS A 584 -2.79 -13.46 12.20
CA CYS A 584 -3.73 -13.54 11.07
C CYS A 584 -4.33 -14.94 10.95
N GLU A 585 -3.53 -15.99 11.18
CA GLU A 585 -4.00 -17.37 11.22
C GLU A 585 -4.96 -17.59 12.39
N ASP A 586 -4.65 -17.07 13.58
CA ASP A 586 -5.52 -17.14 14.76
C ASP A 586 -6.87 -16.47 14.51
N ASN A 587 -6.89 -15.33 13.82
CA ASN A 587 -8.15 -14.67 13.46
C ASN A 587 -8.98 -15.48 12.45
N ALA A 588 -8.34 -16.18 11.53
CA ALA A 588 -9.01 -17.06 10.57
C ALA A 588 -9.52 -18.36 11.24
N LEU A 589 -8.72 -18.97 12.10
CA LEU A 589 -9.08 -20.15 12.89
C LEU A 589 -10.16 -19.86 13.92
N GLY A 590 -10.26 -18.62 14.40
CA GLY A 590 -11.34 -18.14 15.26
C GLY A 590 -12.73 -18.21 14.62
N GLY A 591 -12.79 -18.40 13.30
CA GLY A 591 -14.03 -18.59 12.56
C GLY A 591 -14.83 -17.31 12.39
N VAL A 592 -16.15 -17.43 12.55
CA VAL A 592 -17.10 -16.39 12.18
C VAL A 592 -17.42 -15.48 13.37
N THR A 593 -17.38 -14.16 13.13
CA THR A 593 -17.63 -13.11 14.13
C THR A 593 -18.66 -12.11 13.59
N GLU A 594 -19.38 -11.41 14.46
CA GLU A 594 -20.31 -10.35 14.03
C GLU A 594 -19.54 -9.14 13.46
N ARG A 595 -20.07 -8.52 12.39
CA ARG A 595 -19.52 -7.29 11.79
C ARG A 595 -19.22 -6.24 12.87
N GLY A 596 -17.95 -5.90 13.03
CA GLY A 596 -17.47 -4.86 13.95
C GLY A 596 -17.20 -5.35 15.38
N ALA A 597 -17.43 -6.62 15.68
CA ALA A 597 -16.89 -7.26 16.88
C ALA A 597 -15.42 -7.63 16.68
N ALA A 598 -14.70 -7.79 17.78
CA ALA A 598 -13.30 -8.14 17.77
C ALA A 598 -13.12 -9.64 17.44
N PHE A 599 -12.17 -9.92 16.54
CA PHE A 599 -11.61 -11.25 16.31
C PHE A 599 -10.75 -11.69 17.51
N PRO A 600 -10.29 -12.95 17.59
CA PRO A 600 -9.50 -13.46 18.73
C PRO A 600 -8.32 -12.59 19.17
N THR A 601 -7.64 -11.94 18.22
CA THR A 601 -6.51 -11.04 18.51
C THR A 601 -6.91 -9.64 19.00
N GLY A 602 -8.20 -9.35 19.12
CA GLY A 602 -8.75 -8.06 19.54
C GLY A 602 -8.98 -7.05 18.41
N HIS A 603 -8.56 -7.36 17.17
CA HIS A 603 -8.74 -6.50 16.01
C HIS A 603 -10.15 -6.68 15.40
N ASN A 604 -10.72 -5.59 14.86
CA ASN A 604 -12.07 -5.63 14.28
C ASN A 604 -12.06 -5.91 12.77
N ALA A 605 -10.93 -5.71 12.09
CA ALA A 605 -10.76 -5.90 10.66
C ALA A 605 -9.26 -5.98 10.28
N PRO A 606 -8.91 -6.61 9.13
CA PRO A 606 -7.58 -6.51 8.54
C PRO A 606 -7.33 -5.15 7.89
N PRO A 607 -6.06 -4.81 7.58
CA PRO A 607 -4.81 -5.53 7.89
C PRO A 607 -4.36 -5.40 9.36
N LEU A 608 -3.62 -6.40 9.86
CA LEU A 608 -3.10 -6.41 11.25
C LEU A 608 -1.79 -5.65 11.43
N HIS A 609 -0.93 -5.68 10.41
CA HIS A 609 0.39 -5.06 10.41
C HIS A 609 0.75 -4.61 8.99
N PRO A 610 1.75 -3.73 8.80
CA PRO A 610 2.30 -3.43 7.48
C PRO A 610 2.70 -4.72 6.75
N GLY A 611 2.31 -4.84 5.47
CA GLY A 611 2.51 -6.06 4.67
C GLY A 611 1.43 -7.14 4.81
N CYS A 612 0.43 -6.96 5.70
CA CYS A 612 -0.71 -7.86 5.76
C CYS A 612 -1.69 -7.59 4.61
N HIS A 613 -1.97 -8.62 3.80
CA HIS A 613 -2.92 -8.53 2.68
C HIS A 613 -4.25 -9.25 2.95
N CYS A 614 -4.54 -9.60 4.20
CA CYS A 614 -5.79 -10.27 4.57
C CYS A 614 -7.03 -9.42 4.25
N VAL A 615 -8.17 -10.07 4.12
CA VAL A 615 -9.47 -9.43 3.84
C VAL A 615 -10.53 -9.97 4.79
N VAL A 616 -11.57 -9.18 5.05
CA VAL A 616 -12.74 -9.62 5.79
C VAL A 616 -13.92 -9.81 4.84
N LEU A 617 -14.50 -11.01 4.84
CA LEU A 617 -15.61 -11.38 3.97
C LEU A 617 -16.83 -11.82 4.78
N PRO A 618 -18.07 -11.68 4.26
CA PRO A 618 -19.23 -12.26 4.92
C PRO A 618 -19.12 -13.80 4.94
N ALA A 619 -19.55 -14.42 6.04
CA ALA A 619 -19.77 -15.85 6.07
C ALA A 619 -21.07 -16.15 5.29
N LEU A 620 -20.96 -16.95 4.22
CA LEU A 620 -22.07 -17.29 3.33
C LEU A 620 -23.01 -18.34 3.94
#